data_AF-A0A227J7A4-F1
#
_entry.id   AF-A0A227J7A4-F1
#
_cell.length_a   1.000
_cell.length_b   1.000
_cell.length_c   1.000
_cell.angle_alpha   90.00
_cell.angle_beta   90.00
_cell.angle_gamma   90.00
#
_symmetry.space_group_name_H-M   'P 1'
#
loop_
_entity.id
_entity.type
_entity.pdbx_description
1 polymer ?
#
loop_
_entity_poly.entity_id
_entity_poly.type
_entity_poly.pdbx_seq_one_letter_code
_entity_poly.pdbx_strand_id
1 'polypeptide(L)'
;LGQRRSILLGGALMAIGQFTLALPADALGFGALHTFYLGLALLICGNGLFKPNISTMVGDLYNEGDNRRDGAFTIFYMGINLGALLAGVVSGSVTNSFGWKAGFVAAGVGMIISLVMQMSLSQSWLG
;
A
#
# COMPACT_ATOMS: atom_id res chain seq x y z
N LEU A 1 17.89 4.30 5.23
CA LEU A 1 17.26 3.13 4.58
C LEU A 1 17.30 3.21 3.05
N GLY A 2 17.11 4.41 2.46
CA GLY A 2 17.03 4.60 1.01
C GLY A 2 15.59 4.41 0.53
N GLN A 3 15.12 5.25 -0.39
CA GLN A 3 13.71 5.35 -0.78
C GLN A 3 13.11 4.00 -1.18
N ARG A 4 13.79 3.26 -2.07
CA ARG A 4 13.32 1.95 -2.53
C ARG A 4 13.14 0.94 -1.40
N ARG A 5 14.08 0.87 -0.46
CA ARG A 5 13.98 -0.05 0.69
C ARG A 5 12.88 0.40 1.65
N SER A 6 12.73 1.71 1.88
CA SER A 6 11.64 2.26 2.71
C SER A 6 10.26 1.92 2.13
N ILE A 7 10.08 2.03 0.81
CA ILE A 7 8.83 1.69 0.12
C ILE A 7 8.54 0.19 0.25
N LEU A 8 9.53 -0.68 0.02
CA LEU A 8 9.33 -2.13 0.13
C LEU A 8 9.02 -2.57 1.57
N LEU A 9 9.73 -2.04 2.56
CA LEU A 9 9.46 -2.31 3.97
C LEU A 9 8.09 -1.75 4.40
N GLY A 10 7.77 -0.53 3.97
CA GLY A 10 6.50 0.11 4.27
C GLY A 10 5.32 -0.67 3.70
N GLY A 11 5.40 -1.08 2.43
CA GLY A 11 4.37 -1.89 1.79
C GLY A 11 4.24 -3.28 2.43
N ALA A 12 5.35 -3.89 2.85
CA ALA A 12 5.32 -5.18 3.55
C ALA A 12 4.61 -5.06 4.90
N LEU A 13 4.91 -4.03 5.70
CA LEU A 13 4.20 -3.75 6.95
C LEU A 13 2.71 -3.50 6.73
N MET A 14 2.35 -2.74 5.67
CA MET A 14 0.95 -2.51 5.33
C MET A 14 0.23 -3.82 4.96
N ALA A 15 0.87 -4.68 4.16
CA ALA A 15 0.30 -5.98 3.80
C ALA A 15 0.07 -6.86 5.04
N ILE A 16 1.07 -6.96 5.92
CA ILE A 16 0.94 -7.69 7.19
C ILE A 16 -0.20 -7.11 8.02
N GLY A 17 -0.29 -5.78 8.15
CA GLY A 17 -1.37 -5.11 8.87
C GLY A 17 -2.76 -5.44 8.34
N GLN A 18 -2.95 -5.46 7.01
CA GLN A 18 -4.22 -5.87 6.40
C GLN A 18 -4.57 -7.33 6.71
N PHE A 19 -3.60 -8.25 6.62
CA PHE A 19 -3.84 -9.65 6.98
C PHE A 19 -4.10 -9.83 8.48
N THR A 20 -3.42 -9.08 9.35
CA THR A 20 -3.71 -9.07 10.79
C THR A 20 -5.15 -8.64 11.07
N LEU A 21 -5.68 -7.63 10.36
CA LEU A 21 -7.07 -7.20 10.48
C LEU A 21 -8.08 -8.22 9.90
N ALA A 22 -7.64 -9.06 8.96
CA ALA A 22 -8.47 -10.14 8.41
C ALA A 22 -8.57 -11.37 9.33
N LEU A 23 -7.63 -11.54 10.28
CA LEU A 23 -7.62 -12.69 11.17
C LEU A 23 -8.81 -12.71 12.15
N PRO A 24 -9.23 -13.90 12.62
CA PRO A 24 -10.08 -14.02 13.80
C PRO A 24 -9.49 -13.29 15.02
N ALA A 25 -10.37 -12.72 15.84
CA ALA A 25 -10.02 -11.93 17.02
C ALA A 25 -9.12 -12.64 18.04
N ASP A 26 -9.21 -13.97 18.08
CA ASP A 26 -8.54 -14.90 18.97
C ASP A 26 -7.31 -15.58 18.34
N ALA A 27 -7.06 -15.38 17.04
CA ALA A 27 -6.03 -16.09 16.30
C ALA A 27 -4.60 -15.84 16.82
N LEU A 28 -4.34 -14.67 17.40
CA LEU A 28 -3.03 -14.31 17.96
C LEU A 28 -2.92 -14.54 19.47
N GLY A 29 -3.97 -15.04 20.14
CA GLY A 29 -3.99 -15.25 21.59
C GLY A 29 -4.08 -13.99 22.45
N PHE A 30 -4.00 -12.80 21.83
CA PHE A 30 -4.26 -11.50 22.46
C PHE A 30 -5.68 -11.08 22.04
N GLY A 31 -6.57 -10.75 22.98
CA GLY A 31 -7.99 -10.54 22.69
C GLY A 31 -8.29 -9.54 21.56
N ALA A 32 -9.49 -9.62 20.99
CA ALA A 32 -9.93 -8.95 19.75
C ALA A 32 -9.38 -7.53 19.52
N LEU A 33 -9.49 -6.65 20.53
CA LEU A 33 -9.07 -5.26 20.45
C LEU A 33 -7.56 -5.09 20.27
N HIS A 34 -6.75 -5.94 20.90
CA HIS A 34 -5.29 -5.87 20.78
C HIS A 34 -4.83 -6.29 19.38
N THR A 35 -5.43 -7.35 18.82
CA THR A 35 -5.19 -7.78 17.44
C THR A 35 -5.57 -6.68 16.44
N PHE A 36 -6.71 -6.00 16.68
CA PHE A 36 -7.13 -4.86 15.87
C PHE A 36 -6.13 -3.68 15.94
N TYR A 37 -5.72 -3.27 17.14
CA TYR A 37 -4.75 -2.19 17.31
C TYR A 37 -3.37 -2.52 16.74
N LEU A 38 -2.94 -3.78 16.82
CA LEU A 38 -1.71 -4.23 16.19
C LEU A 38 -1.78 -4.06 14.66
N GLY A 39 -2.88 -4.48 14.03
CA GLY A 39 -3.09 -4.30 12.59
C GLY A 39 -3.07 -2.82 12.17
N LEU A 40 -3.71 -1.95 12.95
CA LEU A 40 -3.68 -0.50 12.72
C LEU A 40 -2.28 0.09 12.90
N ALA A 41 -1.55 -0.31 13.94
CA ALA A 41 -0.19 0.16 14.19
C ALA A 41 0.74 -0.21 13.02
N LEU A 42 0.64 -1.45 12.52
CA LEU A 42 1.39 -1.90 11.35
C LEU A 42 1.06 -1.08 10.10
N LEU A 43 -0.22 -0.78 9.86
CA LEU A 43 -0.65 0.08 8.74
C LEU A 43 -0.10 1.49 8.85
N ILE A 44 -0.14 2.10 10.04
CA ILE A 44 0.37 3.46 10.28
C ILE A 44 1.88 3.51 10.06
N CYS A 45 2.64 2.60 10.66
CA CYS A 45 4.08 2.51 10.48
C CYS A 45 4.45 2.27 9.02
N GLY A 46 3.75 1.35 8.35
CA GLY A 46 3.98 1.06 6.95
C GLY A 46 3.70 2.25 6.03
N ASN A 47 2.60 2.97 6.25
CA ASN A 47 2.25 4.17 5.49
C ASN A 47 3.28 5.29 5.70
N GLY A 48 3.76 5.48 6.93
CA GLY A 48 4.80 6.44 7.26
C GLY A 48 6.12 6.19 6.50
N LEU A 49 6.45 4.93 6.24
CA LEU A 49 7.61 4.57 5.40
C LEU A 49 7.30 4.66 3.90
N PHE A 50 6.09 4.33 3.47
CA PHE A 50 5.75 4.24 2.05
C PHE A 50 5.48 5.62 1.43
N LYS A 51 4.54 6.38 1.99
CA LYS A 51 3.93 7.56 1.35
C LYS A 51 4.91 8.70 1.05
N PRO A 52 5.80 9.13 1.95
CA PRO A 52 6.75 10.19 1.61
C PRO A 52 7.84 9.71 0.64
N ASN A 53 8.25 8.45 0.73
CA ASN A 53 9.37 7.94 -0.10
C ASN A 53 8.95 7.70 -1.56
N ILE A 54 7.71 7.28 -1.82
CA ILE A 54 7.24 7.04 -3.20
C ILE A 54 7.09 8.34 -3.99
N SER A 55 6.62 9.42 -3.38
CA SER A 55 6.49 10.71 -4.07
C SER A 55 7.85 11.35 -4.33
N THR A 56 8.81 11.20 -3.41
CA THR A 56 10.19 11.65 -3.67
C THR A 56 10.83 10.84 -4.80
N MET A 57 10.64 9.51 -4.82
CA MET A 57 11.16 8.67 -5.91
C MET A 57 10.66 9.09 -7.29
N VAL A 58 9.39 9.49 -7.42
CA VAL A 58 8.86 10.02 -8.69
C VAL A 58 9.53 11.34 -9.08
N GLY A 59 9.79 12.21 -8.09
CA GLY A 59 10.49 13.48 -8.32
C GLY A 59 11.92 13.29 -8.80
N ASP A 60 12.63 12.32 -8.21
CA ASP A 60 14.05 12.06 -8.48
C ASP A 60 14.31 11.41 -9.87
N LEU A 61 13.25 11.00 -10.58
CA LEU A 61 13.36 10.53 -11.97
C LEU A 61 13.65 11.65 -12.97
N TYR A 62 13.48 12.90 -12.57
CA TYR A 62 13.59 14.07 -13.43
C TYR A 62 14.56 15.07 -12.84
N ASN A 63 15.47 15.60 -13.67
CA ASN A 63 16.38 16.65 -13.26
C ASN A 63 15.65 17.96 -12.94
N GLU A 64 16.28 18.83 -12.16
CA GLU A 64 15.76 20.17 -11.91
C GLU A 64 15.58 20.95 -13.22
N GLY A 65 14.40 21.55 -13.39
CA GLY A 65 14.02 22.28 -14.62
C GLY A 65 13.42 21.42 -15.74
N ASP A 66 13.28 20.10 -15.57
CA ASP A 66 12.59 19.27 -16.56
C ASP A 66 11.06 19.45 -16.49
N ASN A 67 10.48 20.06 -17.53
CA ASN A 67 9.04 20.28 -17.64
C ASN A 67 8.18 18.99 -17.59
N ARG A 68 8.78 17.82 -17.81
CA ARG A 68 8.06 16.53 -17.72
C ARG A 68 7.75 16.13 -16.29
N ARG A 69 8.43 16.71 -15.29
CA ARG A 69 8.24 16.42 -13.87
C ARG A 69 6.79 16.67 -13.44
N ASP A 70 6.20 17.80 -13.83
CA ASP A 70 4.83 18.18 -13.46
C ASP A 70 3.80 17.24 -14.10
N GLY A 71 4.03 16.85 -15.36
CA GLY A 71 3.21 15.86 -16.06
C GLY A 71 3.29 14.47 -15.40
N ALA A 72 4.48 14.06 -14.93
CA ALA A 72 4.66 12.82 -14.20
C ALA A 72 3.89 12.82 -12.87
N PHE A 73 3.91 13.92 -12.11
CA PHE A 73 3.09 14.05 -10.91
C PHE A 73 1.59 14.03 -11.22
N THR A 74 1.16 14.60 -12.35
CA THR A 74 -0.24 14.51 -12.79
C THR A 74 -0.66 13.06 -13.04
N ILE A 75 0.15 12.28 -13.77
CA ILE A 75 -0.10 10.85 -14.00
C ILE A 75 -0.10 10.07 -12.69
N PHE A 76 0.84 10.36 -11.80
CA PHE A 76 0.93 9.75 -10.47
C PHE A 76 -0.36 9.98 -9.65
N TYR A 77 -0.86 11.22 -9.60
CA TYR A 77 -2.10 11.55 -8.89
C TYR A 77 -3.35 10.98 -9.56
N MET A 78 -3.39 10.92 -10.90
CA MET A 78 -4.46 10.21 -11.61
C MET A 78 -4.50 8.73 -11.22
N GLY A 79 -3.34 8.08 -11.11
CA GLY A 79 -3.22 6.70 -10.64
C GLY A 79 -3.77 6.51 -9.21
N ILE A 80 -3.50 7.45 -8.30
CA ILE A 80 -4.03 7.42 -6.93
C ILE A 80 -5.55 7.52 -6.92
N ASN A 81 -6.13 8.46 -7.68
CA ASN A 81 -7.59 8.64 -7.74
C ASN A 81 -8.28 7.43 -8.37
N LEU A 82 -7.71 6.88 -9.45
CA LEU A 82 -8.24 5.68 -10.10
C LEU A 82 -8.15 4.48 -9.16
N GLY A 83 -7.03 4.32 -8.45
CA GLY A 83 -6.86 3.28 -7.44
C GLY A 83 -7.89 3.40 -6.30
N ALA A 84 -8.15 4.61 -5.82
CA ALA A 84 -9.16 4.86 -4.78
C ALA A 84 -10.58 4.48 -5.24
N LEU A 85 -10.93 4.80 -6.49
CA LEU A 85 -12.21 4.41 -7.08
C LEU A 85 -12.34 2.88 -7.15
N LEU A 86 -11.33 2.20 -7.72
CA LEU A 86 -11.33 0.74 -7.86
C LEU A 86 -11.33 0.05 -6.49
N ALA A 87 -10.56 0.55 -5.53
CA ALA A 87 -10.54 0.03 -4.17
C ALA A 87 -11.91 0.14 -3.50
N GLY A 88 -12.61 1.27 -3.67
CA GLY A 88 -13.97 1.46 -3.16
C GLY A 88 -14.96 0.45 -3.74
N VAL A 89 -14.94 0.25 -5.05
CA VAL A 89 -15.82 -0.73 -5.74
C VAL A 89 -15.50 -2.15 -5.30
N VAL A 90 -14.23 -2.57 -5.41
CA VAL A 90 -13.82 -3.95 -5.10
C VAL A 90 -14.02 -4.26 -3.62
N SER A 91 -13.51 -3.42 -2.72
CA SER A 91 -13.64 -3.65 -1.27
C SER A 91 -15.10 -3.61 -0.82
N GLY A 92 -15.90 -2.69 -1.36
CA GLY A 92 -17.34 -2.60 -1.08
C GLY A 92 -18.09 -3.86 -1.51
N SER A 93 -17.89 -4.31 -2.75
CA SER A 93 -18.53 -5.52 -3.27
C SER A 93 -18.10 -6.79 -2.53
N VAL A 94 -16.81 -6.94 -2.22
CA VAL A 94 -16.28 -8.10 -1.48
C VAL A 94 -16.79 -8.10 -0.04
N THR A 95 -16.75 -6.96 0.63
CA THR A 95 -17.24 -6.82 2.01
C THR A 95 -18.73 -7.11 2.10
N ASN A 96 -19.52 -6.63 1.14
CA ASN A 96 -20.96 -6.89 1.12
C ASN A 96 -21.30 -8.38 0.91
N SER A 97 -20.50 -9.10 0.14
CA SER A 97 -20.78 -10.51 -0.23
C SER A 97 -20.15 -11.53 0.73
N PHE A 98 -18.98 -11.22 1.28
CA PHE A 98 -18.14 -12.17 2.04
C PHE A 98 -17.72 -11.63 3.43
N GLY A 99 -18.17 -10.44 3.79
CA GLY A 99 -17.91 -9.80 5.08
C GLY A 99 -16.55 -9.07 5.16
N TRP A 100 -16.36 -8.37 6.28
CA TRP A 100 -15.22 -7.47 6.51
C TRP A 100 -13.85 -8.13 6.40
N LYS A 101 -13.72 -9.37 6.87
CA LYS A 101 -12.46 -10.12 6.78
C LYS A 101 -12.01 -10.29 5.33
N ALA A 102 -12.95 -10.62 4.44
CA ALA A 102 -12.65 -10.75 3.02
C ALA A 102 -12.24 -9.41 2.38
N GLY A 103 -12.83 -8.30 2.83
CA GLY A 103 -12.42 -6.95 2.42
C GLY A 103 -10.96 -6.65 2.80
N PHE A 104 -10.56 -6.97 4.03
CA PHE A 104 -9.17 -6.83 4.47
C PHE A 104 -8.20 -7.75 3.72
N VAL A 105 -8.60 -9.01 3.43
CA VAL A 105 -7.81 -9.91 2.58
C VAL A 105 -7.64 -9.32 1.18
N ALA A 106 -8.69 -8.81 0.55
CA ALA A 106 -8.63 -8.20 -0.77
C ALA A 106 -7.66 -7.00 -0.79
N ALA A 107 -7.71 -6.13 0.23
CA ALA A 107 -6.77 -5.03 0.40
C ALA A 107 -5.33 -5.53 0.58
N GLY A 108 -5.11 -6.56 1.40
CA GLY A 108 -3.81 -7.19 1.61
C GLY A 108 -3.23 -7.77 0.32
N VAL A 109 -4.03 -8.48 -0.47
CA VAL A 109 -3.64 -9.02 -1.78
C VAL A 109 -3.25 -7.89 -2.75
N GLY A 110 -4.04 -6.82 -2.82
CA GLY A 110 -3.70 -5.64 -3.62
C GLY A 110 -2.33 -5.05 -3.23
N MET A 111 -2.04 -5.03 -1.92
CA MET A 111 -0.76 -4.55 -1.41
C MET A 111 0.41 -5.48 -1.79
N ILE A 112 0.22 -6.80 -1.72
CA ILE A 112 1.22 -7.78 -2.21
C ILE A 112 1.48 -7.63 -3.71
N ILE A 113 0.42 -7.46 -4.52
CA ILE A 113 0.57 -7.21 -5.96
C ILE A 113 1.43 -5.98 -6.20
N SER A 114 1.15 -4.88 -5.50
CA SER A 114 1.93 -3.64 -5.65
C SER A 114 3.41 -3.82 -5.23
N LEU A 115 3.69 -4.62 -4.21
CA LEU A 115 5.07 -4.95 -3.79
C LEU A 115 5.79 -5.78 -4.84
N VAL A 116 5.13 -6.79 -5.40
CA VAL A 116 5.70 -7.62 -6.48
C VAL A 116 6.01 -6.75 -7.68
N MET A 117 5.09 -5.87 -8.08
CA MET A 117 5.30 -4.90 -9.16
C MET A 117 6.48 -3.95 -8.86
N GLN A 118 6.56 -3.41 -7.63
CA GLN A 118 7.68 -2.55 -7.21
C GLN A 118 9.02 -3.31 -7.16
N MET A 119 9.02 -4.62 -6.95
CA MET A 119 10.23 -5.43 -6.98
C MET A 119 10.68 -5.76 -8.40
N SER A 120 9.76 -6.20 -9.27
CA SER A 120 10.08 -6.69 -10.61
C SER A 120 10.14 -5.58 -11.68
N LEU A 121 9.20 -4.64 -11.70
CA LEU A 121 9.16 -3.58 -12.72
C LEU A 121 10.05 -2.38 -12.39
N SER A 122 10.33 -2.11 -11.10
CA SER A 122 11.21 -0.99 -10.73
C SER A 122 12.63 -1.15 -11.28
N GLN A 123 13.13 -2.39 -11.45
CA GLN A 123 14.48 -2.62 -11.96
C GLN A 123 14.59 -2.45 -13.48
N SER A 124 13.48 -2.51 -14.23
CA SER A 124 13.48 -2.39 -15.68
C SER A 124 13.07 -1.02 -16.20
N TRP A 125 12.35 -0.21 -15.40
CA TRP A 125 11.83 1.09 -15.82
C TRP A 125 12.42 2.29 -15.06
N LEU A 126 13.09 2.06 -13.92
CA LEU A 126 13.62 3.11 -13.04
C LEU A 126 15.14 2.96 -12.79
N GLY A 127 15.82 2.14 -13.59
CA GLY A 127 17.26 1.86 -13.53
C GLY A 127 17.87 1.93 -14.91
#